data_AF-A0A917JQK2-F1
#
_entry.id   AF-A0A917JQK2-F1
#
_cell.length_a   1.000
_cell.length_b   1.000
_cell.length_c   1.000
_cell.angle_alpha   90.00
_cell.angle_beta   90.00
_cell.angle_gamma   90.00
#
_symmetry.space_group_name_H-M   'P 1'
#
loop_
_entity.id
_entity.type
_entity.pdbx_description
1 polymer ?
#
loop_
_entity_poly.entity_id
_entity_poly.type
_entity_poly.pdbx_seq_one_letter_code
_entity_poly.pdbx_strand_id
1 'polypeptide(L)'
;MHDLFVPLVDSLSTELTDVLKLESLIGLTDSMPIIMAQRGRRFHAKVAPEIATKNGYCSTKKLHYYDVKLHAIASQQSGALPVLASLCLTDAGMHDRKSFEQIIPFSAI
;
A
#
# COMPACT_ATOMS: atom_id res chain seq x y z
N MET A 1 17.96 -2.21 6.78
CA MET A 1 17.22 -0.95 7.03
C MET A 1 16.00 -0.88 6.11
N HIS A 2 15.30 -2.01 5.90
CA HIS A 2 14.06 -2.05 5.09
C HIS A 2 12.81 -1.91 5.97
N ASP A 3 13.00 -1.69 7.28
CA ASP A 3 12.00 -1.97 8.31
C ASP A 3 11.58 -0.70 9.07
N LEU A 4 11.87 0.51 8.56
CA LEU A 4 11.56 1.75 9.27
C LEU A 4 10.05 2.06 9.29
N PHE A 5 9.35 1.69 8.21
CA PHE A 5 7.90 1.91 8.10
C PHE A 5 7.07 0.70 8.54
N VAL A 6 7.68 -0.49 8.62
CA VAL A 6 6.98 -1.72 9.01
C VAL A 6 6.32 -1.58 10.39
N PRO A 7 7.00 -1.10 11.46
CA PRO A 7 6.38 -0.92 12.77
C PRO A 7 5.21 0.08 12.76
N LEU A 8 5.30 1.13 11.95
CA LEU A 8 4.24 2.13 11.85
C LEU A 8 3.02 1.56 11.14
N VAL A 9 3.23 0.86 10.03
CA VAL A 9 2.18 0.22 9.23
C VAL A 9 1.50 -0.90 10.02
N ASP A 10 2.28 -1.70 10.75
CA ASP A 10 1.77 -2.74 11.64
C ASP A 10 0.94 -2.13 12.76
N SER A 11 1.43 -1.07 13.43
CA SER A 11 0.72 -0.40 14.51
C SER A 11 -0.63 0.15 14.05
N LEU A 12 -0.68 0.80 12.88
CA LEU A 12 -1.93 1.30 12.30
C LEU A 12 -2.88 0.16 11.93
N SER A 13 -2.35 -0.94 11.39
CA SER A 13 -3.18 -2.10 11.01
C SER A 13 -3.80 -2.78 12.23
N THR A 14 -3.04 -2.92 13.32
CA THR A 14 -3.52 -3.46 14.60
C THR A 14 -4.61 -2.57 15.21
N GLU A 15 -4.39 -1.26 15.28
CA GLU A 15 -5.37 -0.31 15.84
C GLU A 15 -6.68 -0.33 15.05
N LEU A 16 -6.61 -0.46 13.72
CA LEU A 16 -7.78 -0.53 12.85
C LEU A 16 -8.53 -1.88 12.96
N THR A 17 -7.81 -2.98 13.17
CA THR A 17 -8.40 -4.32 13.30
C THR A 17 -9.14 -4.50 14.64
N ASP A 18 -8.59 -3.98 15.74
CA ASP A 18 -9.21 -4.09 17.07
C ASP A 18 -10.52 -3.29 17.18
N VAL A 19 -10.63 -2.19 16.43
CA VAL A 19 -11.85 -1.35 16.41
C VAL A 19 -12.97 -1.99 15.58
N LEU A 20 -12.64 -2.87 14.63
CA LEU A 20 -13.56 -3.30 13.59
C LEU A 20 -13.67 -4.85 13.56
N LYS A 21 -14.76 -5.38 14.13
CA LYS A 21 -15.08 -6.82 14.12
C LYS A 21 -15.17 -7.36 12.69
N LEU A 22 -14.12 -8.06 12.25
CA LEU A 22 -13.98 -8.59 10.90
C LEU A 22 -14.75 -9.93 10.77
N GLU A 23 -16.00 -9.89 10.27
CA GLU A 23 -16.82 -11.11 10.10
C GLU A 23 -16.88 -11.66 8.65
N SER A 24 -15.90 -11.37 7.79
CA SER A 24 -15.93 -11.87 6.40
C SER A 24 -14.54 -12.17 5.83
N LEU A 25 -14.43 -13.37 5.23
CA LEU A 25 -13.25 -13.91 4.54
C LEU A 25 -13.08 -13.33 3.11
N ILE A 26 -13.96 -12.42 2.67
CA ILE A 26 -13.80 -11.73 1.37
C ILE A 26 -12.91 -10.50 1.57
N GLY A 27 -11.62 -10.68 1.29
CA GLY A 27 -10.64 -9.61 1.21
C GLY A 27 -10.77 -8.82 -0.09
N LEU A 28 -11.05 -7.53 0.03
CA LEU A 28 -10.95 -6.54 -1.03
C LEU A 28 -9.56 -5.92 -0.99
N THR A 29 -8.95 -5.73 -2.15
CA THR A 29 -7.64 -5.08 -2.28
C THR A 29 -7.76 -3.84 -3.15
N ASP A 30 -7.10 -2.76 -2.75
CA ASP A 30 -6.90 -1.57 -3.55
C ASP A 30 -5.44 -1.11 -3.44
N SER A 31 -4.92 -0.52 -4.52
CA SER A 31 -3.57 0.01 -4.53
C SER A 31 -3.52 1.41 -5.14
N MET A 32 -2.77 2.29 -4.49
CA MET A 32 -2.72 3.71 -4.87
C MET A 32 -1.30 4.27 -4.78
N PRO A 33 -0.85 5.04 -5.78
CA PRO A 33 0.46 5.68 -5.73
C PRO A 33 0.46 6.87 -4.76
N ILE A 34 1.44 6.93 -3.87
CA ILE A 34 1.73 8.10 -3.04
C ILE A 34 2.86 8.88 -3.71
N ILE A 35 2.47 9.88 -4.50
CA ILE A 35 3.39 10.69 -5.29
C ILE A 35 4.10 11.70 -4.39
N MET A 36 5.41 11.54 -4.23
CA MET A 36 6.25 12.46 -3.46
C MET A 36 6.88 13.54 -4.34
N ALA A 37 7.27 13.20 -5.57
CA ALA A 37 7.74 14.17 -6.55
C ALA A 37 7.31 13.79 -7.97
N GLN A 38 7.33 14.75 -8.89
CA GLN A 38 6.89 14.57 -10.27
C GLN A 38 7.66 15.48 -11.22
N ARG A 39 7.64 15.16 -12.53
CA ARG A 39 8.36 15.91 -13.58
C ARG A 39 9.86 16.03 -13.24
N GLY A 40 10.50 17.17 -13.52
CA GLY A 40 11.92 17.39 -13.25
C GLY A 40 12.34 17.14 -11.79
N ARG A 41 11.43 17.40 -10.82
CA ARG A 41 11.71 17.22 -9.39
C ARG A 41 11.94 15.76 -9.00
N ARG A 42 11.34 14.80 -9.71
CA ARG A 42 11.53 13.35 -9.51
C ARG A 42 13.00 12.95 -9.58
N PHE A 43 13.81 13.62 -10.40
CA PHE A 43 15.23 13.27 -10.54
C PHE A 43 16.07 13.64 -9.32
N HIS A 44 15.62 14.63 -8.53
CA HIS A 44 16.33 15.15 -7.36
C HIS A 44 15.68 14.76 -6.02
N ALA A 45 14.58 14.01 -6.04
CA ALA A 45 13.91 13.55 -4.83
C ALA A 45 14.81 12.58 -4.03
N LYS A 46 14.77 12.71 -2.70
CA LYS A 46 15.59 11.94 -1.75
C LYS A 46 14.80 11.40 -0.56
N VAL A 47 13.46 11.43 -0.63
CA VAL A 47 12.58 11.00 0.46
C VAL A 47 12.41 9.49 0.40
N ALA A 48 12.65 8.78 1.50
CA ALA A 48 12.51 7.33 1.59
C ALA A 48 13.19 6.55 0.42
N PRO A 49 14.47 6.84 0.09
CA PRO A 49 15.17 6.23 -1.04
C PRO A 49 15.27 4.70 -0.97
N GLU A 50 15.06 4.13 0.21
CA GLU A 50 15.00 2.69 0.49
C GLU A 50 13.78 1.98 -0.12
N ILE A 51 12.70 2.70 -0.43
CA ILE A 51 11.44 2.11 -0.93
C ILE A 51 10.82 2.91 -2.09
N ALA A 52 11.05 4.22 -2.12
CA ALA A 52 10.53 5.09 -3.16
C ALA A 52 11.33 4.95 -4.45
N THR A 53 10.63 4.78 -5.57
CA THR A 53 11.29 4.63 -6.87
C THR A 53 10.90 5.74 -7.82
N LYS A 54 11.71 5.89 -8.86
CA LYS A 54 11.40 6.76 -9.98
C LYS A 54 10.43 6.07 -10.96
N ASN A 55 10.08 4.80 -10.83
CA ASN A 55 9.45 4.07 -11.93
C ASN A 55 7.94 4.31 -12.08
N GLY A 56 7.30 5.04 -11.15
CA GLY A 56 5.89 5.39 -11.25
C GLY A 56 5.55 6.11 -12.55
N TYR A 57 4.49 5.64 -13.23
CA TYR A 57 3.97 6.23 -14.46
C TYR A 57 2.45 6.09 -14.55
N CYS A 58 1.77 7.19 -14.87
CA CYS A 58 0.36 7.19 -15.22
C CYS A 58 0.20 7.44 -16.72
N SER A 59 -0.25 6.43 -17.46
CA SER A 59 -0.44 6.50 -18.92
C SER A 59 -1.48 7.53 -19.34
N THR A 60 -2.61 7.60 -18.64
CA THR A 60 -3.69 8.56 -18.92
C THR A 60 -3.21 10.00 -18.80
N LYS A 61 -2.35 10.29 -17.82
CA LYS A 61 -1.80 11.64 -17.58
C LYS A 61 -0.43 11.86 -18.24
N LYS A 62 0.14 10.84 -18.88
CA LYS A 62 1.52 10.83 -19.41
C LYS A 62 2.54 11.40 -18.42
N LEU A 63 2.46 10.96 -17.15
CA LEU A 63 3.16 11.59 -16.04
C LEU A 63 3.98 10.57 -15.26
N HIS A 64 5.28 10.88 -15.10
CA HIS A 64 6.21 10.11 -14.29
C HIS A 64 6.35 10.69 -12.88
N TYR A 65 6.47 9.80 -11.90
CA TYR A 65 6.51 10.11 -10.48
C TYR A 65 7.76 9.55 -9.80
N TYR A 66 8.09 10.15 -8.66
CA TYR A 66 8.86 9.54 -7.59
C TYR A 66 7.87 9.19 -6.49
N ASP A 67 7.64 7.91 -6.26
CA ASP A 67 6.52 7.42 -5.46
C ASP A 67 6.80 6.07 -4.80
N VAL A 68 5.95 5.79 -3.81
CA VAL A 68 5.69 4.45 -3.28
C VAL A 68 4.27 4.07 -3.65
N LYS A 69 3.94 2.78 -3.60
CA LYS A 69 2.58 2.29 -3.77
C LYS A 69 2.06 1.81 -2.42
N LEU A 70 0.92 2.36 -2.00
CA LEU A 70 0.17 1.87 -0.85
C LEU A 70 -0.76 0.77 -1.33
N HIS A 71 -0.79 -0.34 -0.61
CA HIS A 71 -1.75 -1.43 -0.77
C HIS A 71 -2.60 -1.49 0.48
N ALA A 72 -3.91 -1.56 0.29
CA ALA A 72 -4.88 -1.68 1.35
C ALA A 72 -5.66 -2.97 1.16
N ILE A 73 -5.74 -3.77 2.21
CA ILE A 73 -6.59 -4.95 2.28
C ILE A 73 -7.71 -4.65 3.26
N ALA A 74 -8.94 -4.80 2.82
CA ALA A 74 -10.11 -4.55 3.62
C ALA A 74 -11.08 -5.74 3.57
N SER A 75 -11.75 -6.04 4.67
CA SER A 75 -12.84 -7.02 4.67
C SER A 75 -14.13 -6.37 4.21
N GLN A 76 -14.86 -7.08 3.33
CA GLN A 76 -16.17 -6.65 2.91
C GLN A 76 -17.15 -6.61 4.09
N GLN A 77 -17.90 -5.52 4.20
CA GLN A 77 -19.04 -5.39 5.11
C GLN A 77 -20.31 -5.10 4.31
N SER A 78 -21.36 -5.90 4.53
CA SER A 78 -22.64 -5.69 3.85
C SER A 78 -23.29 -4.37 4.29
N GLY A 79 -23.70 -3.55 3.34
CA GLY A 79 -24.38 -2.27 3.61
C GLY A 79 -23.49 -1.15 4.18
N ALA A 80 -22.17 -1.33 4.21
CA ALA A 80 -21.22 -0.34 4.72
C ALA A 80 -19.92 -0.31 3.88
N LEU A 81 -19.03 0.63 4.21
CA LEU A 81 -17.69 0.65 3.62
C LEU A 81 -16.88 -0.55 4.14
N PRO A 82 -15.96 -1.11 3.34
CA PRO A 82 -15.06 -2.16 3.79
C PRO A 82 -14.23 -1.74 5.00
N VAL A 83 -14.04 -2.67 5.92
CA VAL A 83 -13.21 -2.50 7.11
C VAL A 83 -11.75 -2.73 6.74
N LEU A 84 -10.89 -1.74 6.95
CA LEU A 84 -9.47 -1.89 6.66
C LEU A 84 -8.85 -2.90 7.63
N ALA A 85 -8.18 -3.92 7.08
CA ALA A 85 -7.54 -5.00 7.82
C ALA A 85 -6.01 -4.88 7.82
N SER A 86 -5.43 -4.44 6.71
CA SER A 86 -3.98 -4.26 6.60
C SER A 86 -3.60 -3.20 5.59
N LEU A 87 -2.48 -2.51 5.85
CA LEU A 87 -1.82 -1.60 4.94
C LEU A 87 -0.43 -2.12 4.62
N CYS A 88 0.10 -1.78 3.46
CA CYS A 88 1.48 -2.08 3.09
C CYS A 88 2.02 -1.04 2.11
N LEU A 89 3.26 -0.63 2.31
CA LEU A 89 3.97 0.20 1.35
C LEU A 89 4.94 -0.67 0.57
N THR A 90 4.95 -0.49 -0.75
CA THR A 90 5.94 -1.10 -1.64
C THR A 90 6.52 -0.07 -2.58
N ASP A 91 7.53 -0.47 -3.34
CA ASP A 91 7.96 0.31 -4.48
C ASP A 91 6.84 0.45 -5.53
N ALA A 92 6.88 1.53 -6.30
CA ALA A 92 5.88 1.84 -7.32
C ALA A 92 5.79 0.79 -8.46
N GLY A 93 6.86 0.03 -8.70
CA GLY A 93 6.92 -1.02 -9.70
C GLY A 93 6.31 -2.35 -9.23
N MET A 94 6.05 -2.52 -7.94
CA MET A 94 5.47 -3.75 -7.41
C MET A 94 4.05 -3.97 -7.95
N HIS A 95 3.79 -5.16 -8.47
CA HIS A 95 2.48 -5.58 -8.92
C HIS A 95 1.57 -5.90 -7.72
N ASP A 96 0.30 -5.54 -7.83
CA ASP A 96 -0.65 -5.61 -6.72
C ASP A 96 -0.83 -7.06 -6.21
N ARG A 97 -0.86 -8.04 -7.13
CA ARG A 97 -0.90 -9.47 -6.79
C ARG A 97 0.29 -9.90 -5.93
N LYS A 98 1.50 -9.52 -6.34
CA LYS A 98 2.72 -9.87 -5.60
C LYS A 98 2.78 -9.19 -4.24
N SER A 99 2.22 -7.99 -4.15
CA SER A 99 2.10 -7.24 -2.90
C SER A 99 1.14 -7.96 -1.95
N PHE A 100 -0.02 -8.39 -2.44
CA PHE A 100 -0.99 -9.16 -1.66
C PHE A 100 -0.39 -10.45 -1.05
N GLU A 101 0.39 -11.19 -1.85
CA GLU A 101 1.08 -12.41 -1.38
C GLU A 101 2.10 -12.14 -0.25
N GLN A 102 2.60 -10.90 -0.11
CA GLN A 102 3.49 -10.50 1.00
C GLN A 102 2.73 -10.05 2.24
N ILE A 103 1.52 -9.51 2.08
CA ILE A 103 0.73 -8.89 3.15
C ILE A 103 -0.07 -9.94 3.93
N ILE A 104 -0.63 -10.93 3.22
CA ILE A 104 -1.35 -12.02 3.87
C ILE A 104 -0.41 -13.23 3.98
N PRO A 105 0.13 -13.56 5.16
CA PRO A 105 0.83 -14.82 5.33
C PRO A 105 -0.14 -15.98 5.03
N PHE A 106 0.35 -16.97 4.29
CA PHE A 106 -0.41 -18.13 3.77
C PHE A 106 -1.23 -18.89 4.83
N SER A 107 -1.01 -18.63 6.12
CA SER A 107 -1.73 -19.23 7.26
C SER A 107 -3.12 -18.64 7.54
N ALA A 108 -3.56 -17.63 6.78
CA ALA A 108 -4.86 -16.96 6.99
C ALA A 108 -5.93 -17.27 5.92
N ILE A 109 -5.69 -18.28 5.07
CA ILE A 109 -6.66 -18.83 4.09
C ILE A 109 -6.93 -20.30 4.43
#